data_AF-A0A7U9EUK2-F1
#
_entry.id   AF-A0A7U9EUK2-F1
#
_cell.length_a   1.000
_cell.length_b   1.000
_cell.length_c   1.000
_cell.angle_alpha   90.00
_cell.angle_beta   90.00
_cell.angle_gamma   90.00
#
_symmetry.space_group_name_H-M   'P 1'
#
loop_
_entity.id
_entity.type
_entity.pdbx_description
1 polymer ?
#
loop_
_entity_poly.entity_id
_entity_poly.type
_entity_poly.pdbx_seq_one_letter_code
_entity_poly.pdbx_strand_id
1 'polypeptide(L)'
;SCREDAEQALASLKTSLRPRFHQVKAAVEEIVRPKKRRGRPKKGAEPEMETRYLLRLDVEFDQNAWEQARRKASRFVLVTTVPEEWKGQQMDAQEILKLYKGQISVEMNFAFLKDPFFTDEIYVKKPERVAVLGYLFL
;
A
#
# COMPACT_ATOMS: atom_id res chain seq x y z
N SER A 1 -12.65 -24.44 25.75
CA SER A 1 -12.95 -24.63 24.32
C SER A 1 -12.62 -26.05 23.98
N CYS A 2 -13.56 -26.78 23.40
CA CYS A 2 -13.30 -28.14 22.93
C CYS A 2 -12.48 -28.10 21.64
N ARG A 3 -12.07 -29.28 21.16
CA ARG A 3 -11.32 -29.41 19.91
C ARG A 3 -12.15 -28.97 18.70
N GLU A 4 -13.42 -29.35 18.68
CA GLU A 4 -14.36 -29.05 17.59
C GLU A 4 -14.52 -27.54 17.39
N ASP A 5 -14.65 -26.78 18.48
CA ASP A 5 -14.70 -25.30 18.44
C ASP A 5 -13.45 -24.71 17.76
N ALA A 6 -12.27 -25.24 18.09
CA ALA A 6 -11.01 -24.76 17.55
C ALA A 6 -10.85 -25.13 16.06
N GLU A 7 -11.31 -26.31 15.65
CA GLU A 7 -11.31 -26.74 14.26
C GLU A 7 -12.31 -25.92 13.41
N GLN A 8 -13.49 -25.61 13.94
CA GLN A 8 -14.45 -24.71 13.30
C GLN A 8 -13.86 -23.30 13.14
N ALA A 9 -13.25 -22.75 14.19
CA ALA A 9 -12.59 -21.46 14.13
C ALA A 9 -11.43 -21.43 13.11
N LEU A 10 -10.65 -22.52 13.00
CA LEU A 10 -9.61 -22.67 11.98
C LEU A 10 -10.20 -22.64 10.56
N ALA A 11 -11.31 -23.35 10.33
CA ALA A 11 -11.97 -23.39 9.03
C ALA A 11 -12.51 -22.02 8.62
N SER A 12 -13.18 -21.32 9.55
CA SER A 12 -13.63 -19.94 9.34
C SER A 12 -12.47 -19.00 9.05
N LEU A 13 -11.37 -19.11 9.81
CA LEU A 13 -10.17 -18.31 9.61
C LEU A 13 -9.58 -18.53 8.22
N LYS A 14 -9.36 -19.78 7.80
CA LYS A 14 -8.85 -20.11 6.45
C LYS A 14 -9.73 -19.54 5.33
N THR A 15 -11.05 -19.54 5.53
CA THR A 15 -12.00 -19.01 4.55
C THR A 15 -11.94 -17.48 4.46
N SER A 16 -11.77 -16.79 5.60
CA SER A 16 -11.71 -15.33 5.68
C SER A 16 -10.36 -14.74 5.25
N LEU A 17 -9.27 -15.49 5.42
CA LEU A 17 -7.94 -15.02 5.12
C LEU A 17 -7.76 -14.79 3.61
N ARG A 18 -7.25 -13.60 3.29
CA ARG A 18 -6.87 -13.18 1.93
C ARG A 18 -5.48 -12.52 1.95
N PRO A 19 -4.43 -13.25 2.38
CA PRO A 19 -3.10 -12.66 2.46
C PRO A 19 -2.57 -12.40 1.04
N ARG A 20 -2.02 -11.21 0.81
CA ARG A 20 -1.49 -10.82 -0.52
C ARG A 20 -0.01 -11.16 -0.70
N PHE A 21 0.78 -11.01 0.36
CA PHE A 21 2.24 -11.15 0.35
C PHE A 21 2.76 -11.96 1.54
N HIS A 22 1.89 -12.76 2.16
CA HIS A 22 2.25 -13.57 3.31
C HIS A 22 1.69 -14.97 3.12
N GLN A 23 2.43 -15.97 3.55
CA GLN A 23 1.96 -17.34 3.68
C GLN A 23 1.57 -17.56 5.12
N VAL A 24 0.32 -17.98 5.34
CA VAL A 24 -0.22 -18.22 6.68
C VAL A 24 -0.47 -19.72 6.83
N LYS A 25 0.32 -20.37 7.68
CA LYS A 25 0.08 -21.74 8.12
C LYS A 25 -0.66 -21.66 9.45
N ALA A 26 -1.76 -22.40 9.56
CA ALA A 26 -2.61 -22.36 10.74
C ALA A 26 -2.97 -23.77 11.18
N ALA A 27 -2.76 -24.05 12.47
CA ALA A 27 -2.99 -25.36 13.07
C ALA A 27 -3.67 -25.22 14.44
N VAL A 28 -4.42 -26.26 14.83
CA VAL A 28 -4.94 -26.39 16.19
C VAL A 28 -3.87 -27.08 17.03
N GLU A 29 -3.50 -26.48 18.15
CA GLU A 29 -2.62 -27.06 19.16
C GLU A 29 -3.41 -27.38 20.44
N GLU A 30 -3.09 -28.52 21.03
CA GLU A 30 -3.58 -28.91 22.35
C GLU A 30 -2.58 -28.46 23.41
N ILE A 31 -3.06 -27.77 24.44
CA ILE A 31 -2.27 -27.44 25.62
C ILE A 31 -2.92 -28.00 26.87
N VAL A 32 -2.08 -28.54 27.75
CA VAL A 32 -2.48 -28.95 29.10
C VAL A 32 -1.92 -27.93 30.08
N ARG A 33 -2.79 -27.34 30.90
CA ARG A 33 -2.38 -26.28 31.84
C ARG A 33 -3.13 -26.41 33.18
N PRO A 34 -2.56 -25.91 34.29
CA PRO A 34 -3.25 -25.91 35.56
C PRO A 34 -4.50 -25.03 35.49
N LYS A 35 -5.64 -25.60 35.90
CA LYS A 35 -6.93 -24.94 35.95
C LYS A 35 -6.89 -23.84 37.00
N LYS A 36 -7.10 -22.59 36.55
CA LYS A 36 -7.17 -21.44 37.45
C LYS A 36 -8.43 -21.53 38.31
N ARG A 37 -8.25 -21.65 39.62
CA ARG A 37 -9.32 -21.55 40.62
C ARG A 37 -9.33 -20.16 41.24
N ARG A 38 -10.50 -19.75 41.75
CA ARG A 38 -10.65 -18.50 42.50
C ARG A 38 -9.99 -18.67 43.88
N GLY A 39 -9.12 -17.72 44.27
CA GLY A 39 -8.41 -17.75 45.56
C GLY A 39 -7.03 -18.41 45.52
N ARG A 40 -6.28 -18.31 46.63
CA ARG A 40 -4.94 -18.90 46.76
C ARG A 40 -5.05 -20.44 46.86
N PRO A 41 -4.29 -21.22 46.06
CA PRO A 41 -4.25 -22.67 46.19
C PRO A 41 -3.86 -23.11 47.60
N LYS A 42 -4.50 -24.18 48.10
CA LYS A 42 -4.17 -24.75 49.40
C LYS A 42 -2.73 -25.27 49.38
N LYS A 43 -1.96 -25.02 50.45
CA LYS A 43 -0.56 -25.45 50.55
C LYS A 43 -0.48 -26.97 50.40
N GLY A 44 0.27 -27.45 49.41
CA GLY A 44 0.45 -28.88 49.12
C GLY A 44 -0.64 -29.54 48.26
N ALA A 45 -1.62 -28.80 47.75
CA ALA A 45 -2.59 -29.36 46.81
C ALA A 45 -2.00 -29.45 45.39
N GLU A 46 -2.14 -30.61 44.76
CA GLU A 46 -1.81 -30.75 43.34
C GLU A 46 -2.80 -29.96 42.48
N PRO A 47 -2.31 -29.19 41.48
CA PRO A 47 -3.18 -28.44 40.60
C PRO A 47 -3.97 -29.36 39.68
N GLU A 48 -5.30 -29.21 39.67
CA GLU A 48 -6.16 -29.84 38.66
C GLU A 48 -5.77 -29.31 37.28
N MET A 49 -5.49 -30.20 36.32
CA MET A 49 -5.10 -29.84 34.96
C MET A 49 -6.33 -29.73 34.06
N GLU A 50 -6.36 -28.73 33.17
CA GLU A 50 -7.35 -28.59 32.09
C GLU A 50 -6.66 -28.67 30.73
N THR A 51 -7.29 -29.36 29.78
CA THR A 51 -6.91 -29.34 28.36
C THR A 51 -7.62 -28.21 27.65
N ARG A 52 -6.89 -27.44 26.83
CA ARG A 52 -7.46 -26.41 25.94
C ARG A 52 -6.89 -26.54 24.55
N TYR A 53 -7.71 -26.16 23.57
CA TYR A 53 -7.33 -26.09 22.17
C TYR A 53 -7.19 -24.63 21.75
N LEU A 54 -6.11 -24.31 21.05
CA LEU A 54 -5.80 -22.97 20.56
C LEU A 54 -5.29 -23.02 19.13
N LEU A 55 -5.46 -21.91 18.43
CA LEU A 55 -4.95 -21.73 17.08
C LEU A 55 -3.53 -21.20 17.14
N ARG A 56 -2.60 -21.95 16.56
CA ARG A 56 -1.26 -21.46 16.25
C ARG A 56 -1.22 -21.01 14.81
N LEU A 57 -0.77 -19.78 14.62
CA LEU A 57 -0.54 -19.19 13.30
C LEU A 57 0.96 -19.00 13.13
N ASP A 58 1.46 -19.47 12.00
CA ASP A 58 2.80 -19.20 11.52
C ASP A 58 2.66 -18.37 10.24
N VAL A 59 3.28 -17.20 10.23
CA VAL A 59 3.12 -16.19 9.19
C VAL A 59 4.49 -15.85 8.65
N GLU A 60 4.71 -16.20 7.40
CA GLU A 60 5.97 -15.96 6.70
C GLU A 60 5.74 -14.95 5.57
N PHE A 61 6.66 -14.02 5.39
CA PHE A 61 6.59 -13.05 4.29
C PHE A 61 6.96 -13.71 2.96
N ASP A 62 6.12 -13.55 1.94
CA ASP A 62 6.38 -14.02 0.59
C ASP A 62 7.09 -12.94 -0.22
N GLN A 63 8.41 -12.94 -0.12
CA GLN A 63 9.28 -11.99 -0.83
C GLN A 63 9.06 -12.03 -2.35
N ASN A 64 8.84 -13.21 -2.93
CA ASN A 64 8.69 -13.37 -4.38
C ASN A 64 7.35 -12.76 -4.86
N ALA A 65 6.25 -13.06 -4.16
CA ALA A 65 4.95 -12.46 -4.45
C ALA A 65 5.00 -10.92 -4.37
N TRP A 66 5.69 -10.39 -3.35
CA TRP A 66 5.93 -8.95 -3.21
C TRP A 66 6.71 -8.37 -4.37
N GLU A 67 7.86 -8.96 -4.73
CA GLU A 67 8.71 -8.45 -5.81
C GLU A 67 8.01 -8.47 -7.16
N GLN A 68 7.23 -9.51 -7.45
CA GLN A 68 6.41 -9.58 -8.67
C GLN A 68 5.36 -8.48 -8.70
N ALA A 69 4.64 -8.24 -7.59
CA ALA A 69 3.64 -7.18 -7.51
C ALA A 69 4.29 -5.80 -7.64
N ARG A 70 5.41 -5.58 -6.95
CA ARG A 70 6.21 -4.35 -7.05
C ARG A 70 6.66 -4.09 -8.49
N ARG A 71 7.19 -5.10 -9.17
CA ARG A 71 7.64 -5.00 -10.57
C ARG A 71 6.51 -4.66 -11.53
N LYS A 72 5.30 -5.17 -11.28
CA LYS A 72 4.11 -4.81 -12.07
C LYS A 72 3.67 -3.38 -11.80
N ALA A 73 3.62 -2.98 -10.53
CA ALA A 73 3.21 -1.63 -10.11
C ALA A 73 4.22 -0.55 -10.50
N SER A 74 5.51 -0.89 -10.64
CA SER A 74 6.57 0.06 -11.00
C SER A 74 6.72 0.28 -12.52
N ARG A 75 5.80 -0.25 -13.33
CA ARG A 75 5.82 -0.12 -14.79
C ARG A 75 4.59 0.63 -15.26
N PHE A 76 4.79 1.54 -16.21
CA PHE A 76 3.73 2.22 -16.92
C PHE A 76 4.07 2.18 -18.42
N VAL A 77 3.04 2.31 -19.25
CA VAL A 77 3.19 2.37 -20.71
C VAL A 77 3.11 3.83 -21.12
N LEU A 78 4.10 4.28 -21.88
CA LEU A 78 4.11 5.60 -22.50
C LEU A 78 3.85 5.43 -23.99
N VAL A 79 2.81 6.08 -24.50
CA VAL A 79 2.47 6.12 -25.91
C VAL A 79 2.66 7.55 -26.38
N THR A 80 3.36 7.73 -27.50
CA THR A 80 3.72 9.06 -28.02
C THR A 80 3.55 9.08 -29.54
N THR A 81 3.20 10.25 -30.08
CA THR A 81 3.19 10.54 -31.52
C THR A 81 4.44 11.30 -31.97
N VAL A 82 5.39 11.51 -31.06
CA VAL A 82 6.67 12.16 -31.37
C VAL A 82 7.45 11.30 -32.39
N PRO A 83 7.93 11.89 -33.50
CA PRO A 83 8.72 11.18 -34.50
C PRO A 83 10.09 10.74 -33.95
N GLU A 84 10.75 9.79 -34.61
CA GLU A 84 12.08 9.28 -34.23
C GLU A 84 13.15 10.38 -34.17
N GLU A 85 12.97 11.46 -34.93
CA GLU A 85 13.76 12.68 -34.85
C GLU A 85 12.85 13.89 -34.64
N TRP A 86 13.08 14.65 -33.57
CA TRP A 86 12.33 15.85 -33.25
C TRP A 86 13.26 16.96 -32.78
N LYS A 87 13.08 18.17 -33.33
CA LYS A 87 13.94 19.33 -33.06
C LYS A 87 15.45 19.07 -33.27
N GLY A 88 15.79 18.24 -34.27
CA GLY A 88 17.18 17.90 -34.61
C GLY A 88 17.86 16.94 -33.62
N GLN A 89 17.08 16.24 -32.79
CA GLN A 89 17.57 15.24 -31.85
C GLN A 89 16.85 13.91 -32.09
N GLN A 90 17.57 12.80 -31.95
CA GLN A 90 16.94 11.48 -31.91
C GLN A 90 16.14 11.30 -30.62
N MET A 91 14.94 10.77 -30.77
CA MET A 91 13.97 10.58 -29.70
C MET A 91 13.92 9.12 -29.29
N ASP A 92 14.98 8.66 -28.63
CA ASP A 92 15.01 7.33 -28.04
C ASP A 92 14.09 7.22 -26.81
N ALA A 93 13.96 6.01 -26.25
CA ALA A 93 13.10 5.77 -25.09
C ALA A 93 13.46 6.63 -23.87
N GLN A 94 14.75 6.97 -23.69
CA GLN A 94 15.21 7.78 -22.58
C GLN A 94 14.82 9.25 -22.78
N GLU A 95 14.98 9.79 -23.99
CA GLU A 95 14.58 11.16 -24.34
C GLU A 95 13.07 11.35 -24.28
N ILE A 96 12.30 10.38 -24.79
CA ILE A 96 10.84 10.37 -24.67
C ILE A 96 10.41 10.35 -23.19
N LEU A 97 11.08 9.55 -22.35
CA LEU A 97 10.79 9.51 -20.92
C LEU A 97 11.14 10.85 -20.22
N LYS A 98 12.27 11.47 -20.57
CA LYS A 98 12.66 12.78 -20.05
C LYS A 98 11.62 13.84 -20.42
N LEU A 99 11.17 13.87 -21.68
CA LEU A 99 10.14 14.80 -22.14
C LEU A 99 8.84 14.61 -21.37
N TYR A 100 8.38 13.37 -21.22
CA TYR A 100 7.17 13.04 -20.45
C TYR A 100 7.30 13.47 -18.98
N LYS A 101 8.44 13.21 -18.33
CA LYS A 101 8.66 13.61 -16.93
C LYS A 101 8.84 15.13 -16.78
N GLY A 102 9.36 15.79 -17.80
CA GLY A 102 9.47 17.25 -17.86
C GLY A 102 8.12 17.95 -17.96
N GLN A 103 7.06 17.29 -18.45
CA GLN A 103 5.72 17.86 -18.51
C GLN A 103 5.17 18.28 -17.12
N ILE A 104 5.66 17.65 -16.04
CA ILE A 104 5.31 18.01 -14.67
C ILE A 104 5.66 19.48 -14.35
N SER A 105 6.71 20.05 -14.96
CA SER A 105 7.04 21.46 -14.74
C SER A 105 5.94 22.39 -15.28
N VAL A 106 5.33 22.02 -16.42
CA VAL A 106 4.20 22.76 -16.99
C VAL A 106 2.99 22.67 -16.05
N GLU A 107 2.72 21.49 -15.51
CA GLU A 107 1.63 21.29 -14.54
C GLU A 107 1.84 22.09 -13.24
N MET A 108 3.08 22.17 -12.75
CA MET A 108 3.44 23.00 -11.60
C MET A 108 3.24 24.50 -11.88
N ASN A 109 3.59 24.98 -13.07
CA ASN A 109 3.38 26.39 -13.42
C ASN A 109 1.87 26.73 -13.46
N PHE A 110 1.03 25.80 -13.93
CA PHE A 110 -0.43 25.95 -13.84
C PHE A 110 -0.98 25.85 -12.42
N ALA A 111 -0.37 25.04 -11.55
CA ALA A 111 -0.76 24.97 -10.14
C ALA A 111 -0.44 26.29 -9.41
N PHE A 112 0.72 26.89 -9.67
CA PHE A 112 1.10 28.22 -9.16
C PHE A 112 0.11 29.31 -9.60
N LEU A 113 -0.26 29.33 -10.89
CA LEU A 113 -1.26 30.27 -11.42
C LEU A 113 -2.67 30.09 -10.85
N LYS A 114 -2.96 28.96 -10.17
CA LYS A 114 -4.24 28.68 -9.53
C LYS A 114 -4.19 28.87 -8.02
N ASP A 115 -3.03 29.15 -7.46
CA ASP A 115 -2.86 29.35 -6.02
C ASP A 115 -3.28 30.79 -5.65
N PRO A 116 -4.34 30.96 -4.84
CA PRO A 116 -4.79 32.29 -4.39
C PRO A 116 -3.70 33.06 -3.64
N PHE A 117 -2.78 32.38 -2.95
CA PHE A 117 -1.71 33.03 -2.21
C PHE A 117 -0.83 33.93 -3.08
N PHE A 118 -0.58 33.53 -4.34
CA PHE A 118 0.24 34.30 -5.28
C PHE A 118 -0.58 35.16 -6.24
N THR A 119 -1.85 34.84 -6.44
CA THR A 119 -2.68 35.48 -7.47
C THR A 119 -3.68 36.49 -6.91
N ASP A 120 -4.08 36.40 -5.64
CA ASP A 120 -5.02 37.34 -5.01
C ASP A 120 -4.44 38.77 -4.91
N GLU A 121 -3.11 38.92 -4.87
CA GLU A 121 -2.46 40.23 -4.84
C GLU A 121 -2.35 40.88 -6.23
N ILE A 122 -2.60 40.14 -7.32
CA ILE A 122 -2.44 40.64 -8.69
C ILE A 122 -3.81 41.01 -9.29
N TYR A 123 -4.18 42.28 -9.18
CA TYR A 123 -5.42 42.79 -9.78
C TYR A 123 -5.26 43.20 -11.24
N VAL A 124 -5.87 42.42 -12.14
CA VAL A 124 -5.84 42.67 -13.57
C VAL A 124 -7.20 43.14 -14.09
N LYS A 125 -7.30 44.41 -14.51
CA LYS A 125 -8.58 45.05 -14.91
C LYS A 125 -9.12 44.66 -16.28
N LYS A 126 -8.29 44.10 -17.16
CA LYS A 126 -8.65 43.84 -18.56
C LYS A 126 -8.31 42.41 -18.98
N PRO A 127 -9.16 41.73 -19.78
CA PRO A 127 -8.91 40.36 -20.23
C PRO A 127 -7.60 40.19 -20.98
N GLU A 128 -7.20 41.17 -21.80
CA GLU A 128 -5.95 41.09 -22.56
C GLU A 128 -4.72 41.00 -21.64
N ARG A 129 -4.78 41.66 -20.47
CA ARG A 129 -3.70 41.64 -19.49
C ARG A 129 -3.63 40.31 -18.73
N VAL A 130 -4.75 39.61 -18.57
CA VAL A 130 -4.78 38.25 -18.00
C VAL A 130 -4.06 37.28 -18.94
N ALA A 131 -4.28 37.42 -20.25
CA ALA A 131 -3.58 36.61 -21.26
C ALA A 131 -2.06 36.84 -21.22
N VAL A 132 -1.61 38.11 -21.15
CA VAL A 132 -0.19 38.45 -21.01
C VAL A 132 0.41 37.88 -19.73
N LEU A 133 -0.33 37.90 -18.62
CA LEU A 133 0.12 37.31 -17.36
C LEU A 133 0.36 35.79 -17.52
N GLY A 134 -0.53 35.09 -18.23
CA GLY A 134 -0.36 33.69 -18.57
C GLY A 134 0.91 33.42 -19.39
N TYR A 135 1.22 34.25 -20.38
CA TYR A 135 2.46 34.13 -21.17
C TYR A 135 3.74 34.44 -20.38
N LEU A 136 3.64 35.22 -19.30
CA LEU A 136 4.79 35.59 -18.47
C LEU A 136 5.15 34.50 -17.45
N PHE A 137 4.17 33.72 -17.03
CA PHE A 137 4.31 32.69 -16.00
C PHE A 137 4.42 31.25 -16.54
N LEU A 138 4.15 31.02 -17.83
CA LEU A 138 4.18 29.70 -18.51
C LEU A 138 5.32 29.62 -19.53
#